data_AF-M1ALW9-F1
#
_entry.id   AF-M1ALW9-F1
#
_cell.length_a   1.000
_cell.length_b   1.000
_cell.length_c   1.000
_cell.angle_alpha   90.00
_cell.angle_beta   90.00
_cell.angle_gamma   90.00
#
_symmetry.space_group_name_H-M   'P 1'
#
loop_
_entity.id
_entity.type
_entity.pdbx_description
1 polymer ?
#
loop_
_entity_poly.entity_id
_entity_poly.type
_entity_poly.pdbx_seq_one_letter_code
_entity_poly.pdbx_strand_id
1 'polypeptide(L)'
;MALNLKQASIFPIHVASVTGSTRKGVQKVLMNGSGSAGVPKYKGTQMREKQLTEMIEKKVKEAKEVCGEDARSDECKVAWDEVEEVSQAKAHLRIKLQLNQDPLEPYCQDNPDADECRTYDH
;
A
#
# COMPACT_ATOMS: atom_id res chain seq x y z
N MET A 1 12.75 5.87 -12.76
CA MET A 1 12.40 4.89 -13.80
C MET A 1 10.97 4.46 -13.53
N ALA A 2 10.05 4.91 -14.39
CA ALA A 2 8.63 4.64 -14.21
C ALA A 2 8.38 3.15 -14.36
N LEU A 3 7.86 2.51 -13.31
CA LEU A 3 7.35 1.14 -13.38
C LEU A 3 6.27 1.13 -14.47
N ASN A 4 6.60 0.53 -15.60
CA ASN A 4 5.80 0.54 -16.81
C ASN A 4 4.48 -0.18 -16.49
N LEU A 5 3.38 0.56 -16.48
CA LEU A 5 2.01 0.08 -16.25
C LEU A 5 1.57 -1.04 -17.22
N LYS A 6 2.39 -1.35 -18.23
CA LYS A 6 2.20 -2.45 -19.18
C LYS A 6 2.47 -3.86 -18.61
N GLN A 7 3.14 -4.00 -17.47
CA GLN A 7 3.37 -5.32 -16.86
C GLN A 7 2.09 -5.89 -16.19
N ALA A 8 1.08 -5.04 -15.95
CA ALA A 8 -0.20 -5.45 -15.36
C ALA A 8 -1.07 -6.31 -16.29
N SER A 9 -0.73 -6.45 -17.57
CA SER A 9 -1.47 -7.28 -18.54
C SER A 9 -0.99 -8.73 -18.66
N ILE A 10 0.02 -9.14 -17.88
CA ILE A 10 0.61 -10.50 -17.97
C ILE A 10 -0.14 -11.52 -17.09
N PHE A 11 -1.03 -11.06 -16.20
CA PHE A 11 -1.85 -11.97 -15.41
C PHE A 11 -3.12 -12.37 -16.18
N PRO A 12 -3.38 -13.68 -16.37
CA PRO A 12 -4.74 -14.12 -16.57
C PRO A 12 -5.48 -13.89 -15.25
N ILE A 13 -6.30 -12.84 -15.22
CA ILE A 13 -7.37 -12.70 -14.23
C ILE A 13 -8.31 -13.89 -14.44
N HIS A 14 -8.06 -15.01 -13.75
CA HIS A 14 -9.08 -16.02 -13.50
C HIS A 14 -9.81 -15.65 -12.21
N VAL A 15 -10.50 -14.50 -12.26
CA VAL A 15 -11.63 -14.25 -11.36
C VAL A 15 -12.78 -15.08 -11.92
N ALA A 16 -13.07 -16.20 -11.26
CA ALA A 16 -14.28 -16.94 -11.51
C ALA A 16 -15.49 -16.00 -11.33
N SER A 17 -16.29 -15.92 -12.38
CA SER A 17 -17.55 -15.17 -12.45
C SER A 17 -18.52 -15.65 -11.36
N VAL A 18 -18.75 -14.82 -10.33
CA VAL A 18 -19.94 -14.90 -9.48
C VAL A 18 -20.91 -13.82 -9.94
N THR A 19 -22.02 -14.26 -10.51
CA THR A 19 -23.10 -13.44 -11.05
C THR A 19 -23.92 -12.78 -9.95
N GLY A 20 -23.85 -11.44 -9.89
CA GLY A 20 -24.98 -10.53 -9.70
C GLY A 20 -25.47 -10.23 -8.27
N SER A 21 -25.39 -8.97 -7.86
CA SER A 21 -26.51 -8.26 -7.20
C SER A 21 -26.26 -6.74 -7.15
N THR A 22 -27.17 -6.00 -7.79
CA THR A 22 -27.19 -4.54 -7.91
C THR A 22 -27.68 -3.88 -6.62
N ARG A 23 -26.91 -2.97 -5.99
CA ARG A 23 -27.47 -1.89 -5.15
C ARG A 23 -26.66 -0.60 -5.27
N LYS A 24 -27.42 0.49 -5.10
CA LYS A 24 -27.19 1.87 -5.53
C LYS A 24 -26.24 2.64 -4.61
N GLY A 25 -25.46 3.52 -5.26
CA GLY A 25 -24.89 4.80 -4.82
C GLY A 25 -24.52 5.04 -3.37
N VAL A 26 -23.24 5.34 -3.12
CA VAL A 26 -22.77 6.29 -2.09
C VAL A 26 -21.50 6.98 -2.60
N GLN A 27 -21.47 8.30 -2.41
CA GLN A 27 -20.39 9.30 -2.52
C GLN A 27 -19.09 8.99 -3.32
N LYS A 28 -18.90 9.79 -4.37
CA LYS A 28 -17.60 10.20 -4.89
C LYS A 28 -16.85 10.98 -3.80
N VAL A 29 -15.94 10.34 -3.07
CA VAL A 29 -15.00 11.05 -2.21
C VAL A 29 -13.92 11.66 -3.12
N LEU A 30 -14.07 12.94 -3.40
CA LEU A 30 -13.01 13.77 -3.94
C LEU A 30 -11.88 13.83 -2.91
N MET A 31 -10.82 13.05 -3.13
CA MET A 31 -9.56 13.21 -2.42
C MET A 31 -8.86 14.49 -2.89
N ASN A 32 -9.33 15.62 -2.39
CA ASN A 32 -8.64 16.91 -2.47
C ASN A 32 -7.80 17.05 -1.19
N GLY A 33 -6.56 16.54 -1.26
CA GLY A 33 -5.57 16.66 -0.20
C GLY A 33 -4.31 17.31 -0.75
N SER A 34 -4.18 18.62 -0.49
CA SER A 34 -2.99 19.42 -0.71
C SER A 34 -1.73 18.79 -0.12
N GLY A 35 -0.64 18.88 -0.89
CA GLY A 35 0.74 19.01 -0.41
C GLY A 35 1.16 18.16 0.78
N SER A 36 1.85 17.05 0.50
CA SER A 36 2.75 16.43 1.47
C SER A 36 3.92 17.39 1.76
N ALA A 37 3.68 18.40 2.59
CA ALA A 37 4.73 19.18 3.21
C ALA A 37 5.54 18.23 4.10
N GLY A 38 6.85 18.19 3.85
CA GLY A 38 7.74 17.14 4.33
C GLY A 38 7.75 16.98 5.83
N VAL A 39 7.13 15.90 6.30
CA VAL A 39 7.38 15.39 7.65
C VAL A 39 8.82 14.87 7.68
N PRO A 40 9.65 15.28 8.65
CA PRO A 40 11.02 14.81 8.75
C PRO A 40 10.99 13.29 8.95
N LYS A 41 11.24 12.54 7.86
CA LYS A 41 11.41 11.08 7.93
C LYS A 41 12.58 10.83 8.88
N TYR A 42 12.30 10.24 10.05
CA TYR A 42 13.35 9.76 10.94
C TYR A 42 14.34 8.92 10.13
N LYS A 43 15.65 9.16 10.32
CA LYS A 43 16.73 8.54 9.51
C LYS A 43 16.56 7.01 9.42
N GLY A 44 16.14 6.36 10.51
CA GLY A 44 15.88 4.92 10.54
C GLY A 44 14.75 4.47 9.60
N THR A 45 13.63 5.20 9.55
CA THR A 45 12.49 4.83 8.71
C THR A 45 12.77 5.09 7.23
N GLN A 46 13.55 6.13 6.91
CA GLN A 46 14.01 6.38 5.53
C GLN A 46 14.92 5.25 5.03
N MET A 47 15.84 4.76 5.85
CA MET A 47 16.73 3.65 5.49
C MET A 47 15.94 2.36 5.24
N ARG A 48 14.97 2.06 6.10
CA ARG A 48 14.08 0.90 5.92
C ARG A 48 13.26 0.97 4.63
N GLU A 49 12.70 2.14 4.31
CA GLU A 49 11.95 2.34 3.06
C GLU A 49 12.84 2.14 1.81
N LYS A 50 14.10 2.60 1.87
CA LYS A 50 15.09 2.36 0.81
C LYS A 50 15.42 0.88 0.65
N GLN A 51 15.72 0.19 1.76
CA GLN A 51 16.00 -1.26 1.75
C GLN A 51 14.85 -2.08 1.18
N LEU A 52 13.60 -1.77 1.57
CA LEU A 52 12.43 -2.44 1.01
C LEU A 52 12.28 -2.16 -0.49
N THR A 53 12.59 -0.94 -0.93
CA THR A 53 12.55 -0.60 -2.36
C THR A 53 13.57 -1.40 -3.17
N GLU A 54 14.81 -1.49 -2.69
CA GLU A 54 15.88 -2.29 -3.31
C GLU A 54 15.52 -3.78 -3.33
N MET A 55 14.96 -4.29 -2.24
CA MET A 55 14.52 -5.68 -2.15
C MET A 55 13.39 -6.00 -3.13
N ILE A 56 12.41 -5.11 -3.28
CA ILE A 56 11.34 -5.25 -4.30
C ILE A 56 11.96 -5.29 -5.69
N GLU A 57 12.87 -4.38 -6.01
CA GLU A 57 13.52 -4.34 -7.34
C GLU A 57 14.30 -5.63 -7.62
N LYS A 58 14.99 -6.19 -6.62
CA LYS A 58 15.68 -7.47 -6.74
C LYS A 58 14.69 -8.61 -6.97
N LYS A 59 13.63 -8.71 -6.16
CA LYS A 59 12.61 -9.76 -6.24
C LYS A 59 11.83 -9.70 -7.55
N VAL A 60 11.56 -8.50 -8.08
CA VAL A 60 10.95 -8.34 -9.40
C VAL A 60 11.85 -8.87 -10.52
N LYS A 61 13.17 -8.71 -10.41
CA LYS A 61 14.11 -9.31 -11.39
C LYS A 61 14.11 -10.83 -11.28
N GLU A 62 14.22 -11.36 -10.06
CA GLU A 62 14.14 -12.80 -9.80
C GLU A 62 12.83 -13.40 -10.34
N ALA A 63 11.69 -12.78 -10.05
CA ALA A 63 10.39 -13.23 -10.56
C ALA A 63 10.31 -13.19 -12.09
N LYS A 64 10.88 -12.17 -12.74
CA LYS A 64 10.95 -12.11 -14.20
C LYS A 64 11.81 -13.22 -14.81
N GLU A 65 12.92 -13.56 -14.16
CA GLU A 65 13.80 -14.66 -14.59
C GLU A 65 13.12 -16.02 -14.42
N VAL A 66 12.40 -16.23 -13.31
CA VAL A 66 11.65 -17.46 -13.03
C VAL A 66 10.45 -17.62 -13.96
N CYS A 67 9.71 -16.56 -14.23
CA CYS A 67 8.53 -16.61 -15.11
C CYS A 67 8.87 -16.83 -16.58
N GLY A 68 10.02 -16.36 -17.07
CA GLY A 68 10.42 -16.52 -18.47
C GLY A 68 9.31 -16.11 -19.46
N GLU A 69 8.90 -17.04 -20.32
CA GLU A 69 7.75 -16.86 -21.24
C GLU A 69 6.42 -17.37 -20.68
N ASP A 70 6.44 -18.21 -19.64
CA ASP A 70 5.24 -18.83 -19.07
C ASP A 70 4.83 -18.17 -17.75
N ALA A 71 3.94 -17.18 -17.88
CA ALA A 71 3.36 -16.50 -16.73
C ALA A 71 2.32 -17.32 -15.94
N ARG A 72 2.04 -18.57 -16.33
CA ARG A 72 1.06 -19.44 -15.66
C ARG A 72 1.69 -20.54 -14.81
N SER A 73 3.01 -20.72 -14.88
CA SER A 73 3.71 -21.70 -14.05
C SER A 73 3.52 -21.39 -12.56
N ASP A 74 3.49 -22.42 -11.73
CA ASP A 74 3.30 -22.24 -10.29
C ASP A 74 4.52 -21.59 -9.64
N GLU A 75 5.71 -21.83 -10.19
CA GLU A 75 6.96 -21.18 -9.79
C GLU A 75 6.92 -19.67 -10.08
N CYS A 76 6.34 -19.26 -11.21
CA CYS A 76 6.14 -17.85 -11.53
C CYS A 76 5.20 -17.16 -10.52
N LYS A 77 4.10 -17.82 -10.15
CA LYS A 77 3.15 -17.29 -9.15
C LYS A 77 3.84 -17.11 -7.81
N VAL A 78 4.52 -18.14 -7.31
CA VAL A 78 5.25 -18.07 -6.03
C VAL A 78 6.28 -16.94 -6.02
N ALA A 79 7.02 -16.75 -7.12
CA ALA A 79 8.00 -15.68 -7.19
C ALA A 79 7.35 -14.27 -7.16
N TRP A 80 6.16 -14.12 -7.76
CA TRP A 80 5.40 -12.87 -7.67
C TRP A 80 4.70 -12.69 -6.32
N ASP A 81 4.28 -13.76 -5.64
CA ASP A 81 3.75 -13.71 -4.28
C ASP A 81 4.80 -13.14 -3.32
N GLU A 82 6.06 -13.55 -3.44
CA GLU A 82 7.16 -12.96 -2.65
C GLU A 82 7.35 -11.46 -2.92
N VAL A 83 7.17 -11.00 -4.16
CA VAL A 83 7.22 -9.57 -4.50
C VAL A 83 6.06 -8.82 -3.85
N GLU A 84 4.87 -9.42 -3.82
CA GLU A 84 3.67 -8.87 -3.19
C GLU A 84 3.88 -8.67 -1.69
N GLU A 85 4.40 -9.68 -0.99
CA GLU A 85 4.67 -9.63 0.46
C GLU A 85 5.62 -8.48 0.83
N VAL A 86 6.73 -8.32 0.10
CA VAL A 86 7.69 -7.21 0.36
C VAL A 86 7.06 -5.85 0.02
N SER A 87 6.23 -5.80 -1.01
CA SER A 87 5.50 -4.59 -1.39
C SER A 87 4.46 -4.19 -0.34
N GLN A 88 3.75 -5.16 0.24
CA GLN A 88 2.83 -4.96 1.35
C GLN A 88 3.57 -4.46 2.59
N ALA A 89 4.72 -5.05 2.92
CA ALA A 89 5.55 -4.57 4.03
C ALA A 89 5.96 -3.10 3.85
N LYS A 90 6.31 -2.68 2.63
CA LYS A 90 6.59 -1.28 2.29
C LYS A 90 5.35 -0.39 2.41
N ALA A 91 4.20 -0.83 1.91
CA ALA A 91 2.95 -0.08 2.01
C ALA A 91 2.55 0.12 3.48
N HIS A 92 2.60 -0.93 4.28
CA HIS A 92 2.33 -0.90 5.71
C HIS A 92 3.29 0.05 6.45
N LEU A 93 4.58 0.07 6.09
CA LEU A 93 5.53 1.04 6.63
C LEU A 93 5.12 2.48 6.31
N ARG A 94 4.68 2.76 5.08
CA ARG A 94 4.22 4.09 4.67
C ARG A 94 2.95 4.51 5.38
N ILE A 95 1.99 3.60 5.54
CA ILE A 95 0.74 3.84 6.28
C ILE A 95 1.07 4.16 7.75
N LYS A 96 1.93 3.36 8.40
CA LYS A 96 2.37 3.65 9.77
C LYS A 96 3.04 5.02 9.88
N LEU A 97 3.85 5.39 8.91
CA LEU A 97 4.47 6.72 8.87
C LEU A 97 3.46 7.85 8.70
N GLN A 98 2.32 7.62 8.06
CA GLN A 98 1.25 8.61 7.86
C GLN A 98 0.29 8.67 9.05
N LEU A 99 -0.08 7.52 9.63
CA LEU A 99 -1.01 7.45 10.77
C LEU A 99 -0.41 8.01 12.06
N ASN A 100 0.91 7.89 12.26
CA ASN A 100 1.60 8.60 13.35
C ASN A 100 1.62 10.13 13.17
N GLN A 101 0.88 10.67 12.20
CA GLN A 101 0.78 12.09 11.91
C GLN A 101 -0.65 12.62 11.99
N ASP A 102 -1.62 11.89 12.56
CA ASP A 102 -2.87 12.58 12.90
C ASP A 102 -2.50 13.66 13.93
N PRO A 103 -2.50 14.96 13.55
CA PRO A 103 -2.02 16.02 14.42
C PRO A 103 -2.91 16.15 15.66
N LEU A 104 -4.13 15.61 15.60
CA LEU A 104 -5.11 15.65 16.67
C LEU A 104 -4.87 14.56 17.73
N GLU A 105 -4.24 13.43 17.38
CA GLU A 105 -3.99 12.31 18.30
C GLU A 105 -3.19 12.70 19.56
N PRO A 106 -2.01 13.38 19.47
CA PRO A 106 -1.28 13.82 20.66
C PRO A 106 -2.04 14.91 21.42
N TYR A 107 -2.80 15.77 20.70
CA TYR A 107 -3.60 16.81 21.33
C TYR A 107 -4.72 16.22 22.20
N CYS A 108 -5.40 15.18 21.70
CA CYS A 108 -6.43 14.46 22.44
C CYS A 108 -5.91 13.58 23.56
N GLN A 109 -4.67 13.10 23.49
CA GLN A 109 -4.02 12.43 24.62
C GLN A 109 -3.79 13.39 25.80
N ASP A 110 -3.36 14.62 25.51
CA ASP A 110 -3.08 15.62 26.55
C ASP A 110 -4.34 16.39 26.99
N ASN A 111 -5.38 16.44 26.14
CA ASN A 111 -6.63 17.17 26.39
C ASN A 111 -7.86 16.27 26.09
N PRO A 112 -8.14 15.25 26.91
CA PRO A 112 -9.25 14.32 26.68
C PRO A 112 -10.64 14.99 26.74
N ASP A 113 -10.74 16.12 27.45
CA ASP A 113 -11.97 16.88 27.62
C ASP A 113 -12.17 18.00 26.57
N ALA A 114 -11.23 18.17 25.63
CA ALA A 114 -11.38 19.13 24.55
C ALA A 114 -12.58 18.75 23.66
N ASP A 115 -13.33 19.75 23.19
CA ASP A 115 -14.52 19.53 22.37
C ASP A 115 -14.21 18.76 21.07
N GLU A 116 -12.98 18.90 20.56
CA GLU A 116 -12.46 18.19 19.39
C GLU A 116 -12.10 16.71 19.67
N CYS A 117 -11.94 16.34 20.94
CA CYS A 117 -11.43 15.04 21.40
C CYS A 117 -12.48 14.21 22.16
N ARG A 118 -13.61 14.82 22.47
CA ARG A 118 -14.70 14.22 23.23
C ARG A 118 -15.39 13.13 22.43
N THR A 119 -15.05 11.88 22.72
CA THR A 119 -15.67 10.70 22.10
C THR A 119 -16.83 10.23 22.99
N TYR A 120 -18.05 10.18 22.45
CA TYR A 120 -19.21 9.62 23.16
C TYR A 120 -19.32 8.13 22.82
N ASP A 121 -19.29 7.27 23.84
CA ASP A 121 -19.57 5.84 23.71
C ASP A 121 -21.09 5.65 23.53
N HIS A 122 -21.51 4.88 22.53
CA HIS A 122 -22.91 4.73 22.10
C HIS A 122 -23.40 3.29 22.20
#